data_AF-A0A5E4JW31-F1
#
_entry.id   AF-A0A5E4JW31-F1
#
_cell.length_a   1.000
_cell.length_b   1.000
_cell.length_c   1.000
_cell.angle_alpha   90.00
_cell.angle_beta   90.00
_cell.angle_gamma   90.00
#
_symmetry.space_group_name_H-M   'P 1'
#
loop_
_entity.id
_entity.type
_entity.pdbx_description
1 polymer ?
#
loop_
_entity_poly.entity_id
_entity_poly.type
_entity_poly.pdbx_seq_one_letter_code
_entity_poly.pdbx_strand_id
1 'polypeptide(L)'
;MILHELAHKFVAISFGLQADFHAAYFWLILGIVLRLLHSNFIFFIPAYVSIAPAIAQATPLTTALIALAGPLMNFVLFGVSWLLLHQKKMKQTTFAVLYLTKQINLFLFVFNMLPIPGFDGLKVYQGLYQTFF
;
A
#
# COMPACT_ATOMS: atom_id res chain seq x y z
N MET A 1 -4.57 -0.67 0.74
CA MET A 1 -4.48 -0.62 -0.74
C MET A 1 -4.61 0.81 -1.28
N ILE A 2 -5.79 1.43 -1.39
CA ILE A 2 -5.88 2.77 -2.01
C ILE A 2 -5.06 3.82 -1.25
N LEU A 3 -5.20 3.88 0.08
CA LEU A 3 -4.41 4.80 0.89
C LEU A 3 -2.90 4.50 0.86
N HIS A 4 -2.52 3.24 0.65
CA HIS A 4 -1.13 2.81 0.50
C HIS A 4 -0.52 3.35 -0.80
N GLU A 5 -1.23 3.18 -1.92
CA GLU A 5 -0.82 3.76 -3.21
C GLU A 5 -0.83 5.29 -3.18
N LEU A 6 -1.84 5.91 -2.55
CA LEU A 6 -1.88 7.37 -2.38
C LEU A 6 -0.72 7.88 -1.53
N ALA A 7 -0.26 7.11 -0.53
CA ALA A 7 0.91 7.48 0.25
C ALA A 7 2.18 7.52 -0.61
N HIS A 8 2.41 6.53 -1.49
CA HIS A 8 3.49 6.59 -2.47
C HIS A 8 3.38 7.85 -3.34
N LYS A 9 2.19 8.12 -3.87
CA LYS A 9 1.94 9.28 -4.73
C LYS A 9 2.22 10.60 -4.02
N PHE A 10 1.68 10.81 -2.82
CA PHE A 10 1.85 12.07 -2.10
C PHE A 10 3.29 12.31 -1.67
N VAL A 11 4.01 11.27 -1.23
CA VAL A 11 5.43 11.40 -0.91
C VAL A 11 6.26 11.68 -2.17
N ALA A 12 5.97 11.04 -3.30
CA ALA A 12 6.63 11.34 -4.57
C ALA A 12 6.42 12.79 -5.02
N ILE A 13 5.18 13.30 -4.95
CA ILE A 13 4.86 14.70 -5.27
C ILE A 13 5.58 15.66 -4.33
N SER A 14 5.69 15.34 -3.04
CA SER A 14 6.42 16.16 -2.06
C SER A 14 7.91 16.31 -2.39
N PHE A 15 8.49 15.35 -3.12
CA PHE A 15 9.85 15.40 -3.64
C PHE A 15 9.97 16.06 -5.03
N GLY A 16 8.89 16.59 -5.60
CA GLY A 16 8.91 17.23 -6.92
C GLY A 16 8.91 16.24 -8.10
N LEU A 17 8.50 14.99 -7.86
CA LEU A 17 8.28 13.98 -8.91
C LEU A 17 6.83 14.02 -9.41
N GLN A 18 6.63 13.61 -10.67
CA GLN A 18 5.29 13.36 -11.19
C GLN A 18 4.86 11.95 -10.78
N ALA A 19 3.64 11.83 -10.24
CA ALA A 19 3.10 10.56 -9.80
C ALA A 19 1.62 10.43 -10.17
N ASP A 20 1.33 9.42 -10.99
CA ASP A 20 -0.01 9.12 -11.49
C ASP A 20 -0.53 7.83 -10.88
N PHE A 21 -1.74 7.90 -10.34
CA PHE A 21 -2.41 6.75 -9.74
C PHE A 21 -3.23 6.07 -10.83
N HIS A 22 -2.94 4.81 -11.10
CA HIS A 22 -3.64 4.00 -12.07
C HIS A 22 -4.43 2.93 -11.34
N ALA A 23 -5.76 3.04 -11.36
CA ALA A 23 -6.62 1.95 -10.96
C ALA A 23 -6.59 0.88 -12.06
N ALA A 24 -6.36 -0.38 -11.67
CA ALA A 24 -6.31 -1.47 -12.63
C ALA A 24 -7.74 -1.99 -12.88
N TYR A 25 -8.53 -1.18 -13.59
CA TYR A 25 -9.97 -1.42 -13.85
C TYR A 25 -10.25 -2.81 -14.43
N PHE A 26 -9.35 -3.33 -15.26
CA PHE A 26 -9.45 -4.67 -15.81
C PHE A 26 -9.49 -5.75 -14.70
N TRP A 27 -8.54 -5.71 -13.77
CA TRP A 27 -8.49 -6.66 -12.64
C TRP A 27 -9.65 -6.43 -11.66
N LEU A 28 -10.12 -5.18 -11.52
CA LEU A 28 -11.32 -4.85 -10.75
C LEU A 28 -12.58 -5.52 -11.32
N ILE A 29 -12.80 -5.38 -12.63
CA ILE A 29 -13.94 -5.99 -13.33
C ILE A 29 -13.82 -7.51 -13.32
N LEU A 30 -12.62 -8.05 -13.59
CA LEU A 30 -12.38 -9.49 -13.57
C LEU A 30 -12.67 -10.09 -12.18
N GLY A 31 -12.26 -9.41 -11.10
CA GLY A 31 -12.56 -9.83 -9.73
C GLY A 31 -14.06 -9.90 -9.46
N ILE A 32 -14.84 -8.93 -9.95
CA ILE A 32 -16.32 -8.94 -9.85
C ILE A 32 -16.89 -10.13 -10.63
N VAL A 33 -16.45 -10.35 -11.87
CA VAL A 33 -16.92 -11.46 -12.71
C VAL A 33 -16.58 -12.82 -12.09
N LEU A 34 -15.35 -13.02 -11.62
CA LEU A 34 -14.93 -14.25 -10.95
C LEU A 34 -15.73 -14.52 -9.67
N ARG A 35 -16.07 -13.47 -8.91
CA ARG A 35 -16.94 -13.58 -7.74
C ARG A 35 -18.38 -13.97 -8.13
N LEU A 36 -18.92 -13.41 -9.21
CA LEU A 36 -20.25 -13.78 -9.74
C LEU A 36 -20.27 -15.24 -10.23
N LEU A 37 -19.16 -15.72 -10.76
CA LEU A 37 -18.97 -17.11 -11.19
C LEU A 37 -18.65 -18.07 -10.02
N HIS A 38 -18.70 -17.61 -8.77
CA HIS A 38 -18.36 -18.38 -7.56
C HIS A 38 -16.98 -19.05 -7.61
N SER A 39 -16.02 -18.45 -8.32
CA SER A 39 -14.63 -18.93 -8.34
C SER A 39 -14.00 -18.80 -6.95
N ASN A 40 -13.32 -19.85 -6.49
CA ASN A 40 -12.51 -19.84 -5.27
C ASN A 40 -11.17 -19.11 -5.45
N PHE A 41 -10.83 -18.72 -6.67
CA PHE A 41 -9.60 -18.01 -7.00
C PHE A 41 -9.92 -16.57 -7.43
N ILE A 42 -9.39 -15.60 -6.69
CA ILE A 42 -9.46 -14.17 -7.01
C ILE A 42 -8.03 -13.62 -6.95
N PHE A 43 -7.40 -13.47 -8.12
CA PHE A 43 -6.15 -12.74 -8.25
C PHE A 43 -6.47 -11.28 -8.59
N PHE A 44 -5.96 -10.35 -7.79
CA PHE A 44 -6.39 -8.96 -7.84
C PHE A 44 -5.22 -8.02 -7.56
N ILE A 45 -4.85 -7.23 -8.56
CA ILE A 45 -3.98 -6.08 -8.42
C ILE A 45 -4.89 -4.85 -8.49
N PRO A 46 -5.15 -4.15 -7.37
CA PRO A 46 -6.14 -3.08 -7.35
C PRO A 46 -5.73 -1.85 -8.16
N ALA A 47 -4.46 -1.47 -8.00
CA ALA A 47 -3.93 -0.21 -8.49
C ALA A 47 -2.41 -0.24 -8.40
N TYR A 48 -1.76 0.69 -9.10
CA TYR A 48 -0.36 1.00 -8.95
C TYR A 48 -0.14 2.50 -9.16
N VAL A 49 0.97 3.03 -8.64
CA VAL A 49 1.42 4.39 -8.94
C VAL A 49 2.61 4.35 -9.88
N SER A 50 2.51 5.03 -11.03
CA SER A 50 3.66 5.32 -11.88
C SER A 50 4.33 6.60 -11.42
N ILE A 51 5.64 6.54 -11.20
CA ILE A 51 6.45 7.68 -10.77
C ILE A 51 7.42 7.99 -11.90
N ALA A 52 7.39 9.23 -12.39
CA ALA A 52 8.29 9.73 -13.41
C ALA A 52 9.10 10.91 -12.87
N PRO A 53 10.36 11.07 -13.31
CA PRO A 53 11.11 12.30 -13.06
C PRO A 53 10.36 13.49 -13.65
N ALA A 54 10.27 14.59 -12.91
CA ALA A 54 9.57 15.79 -13.37
C ALA A 54 10.44 17.02 -13.20
N ILE A 55 10.54 17.53 -11.96
CA ILE A 55 11.35 18.70 -11.62
C ILE A 55 12.65 18.25 -10.95
N ALA A 56 12.59 17.17 -10.15
CA ALA A 56 13.74 16.54 -9.50
C ALA A 56 14.05 15.17 -10.12
N GLN A 57 15.32 14.74 -10.03
CA GLN A 57 15.72 13.35 -10.31
C GLN A 57 15.49 12.51 -9.05
N ALA A 58 14.91 11.32 -9.22
CA ALA A 58 14.75 10.38 -8.12
C ALA A 58 16.13 9.85 -7.69
N THR A 59 16.58 10.24 -6.50
CA THR A 59 17.77 9.66 -5.85
C THR A 59 17.43 8.30 -5.24
N PRO A 60 18.42 7.44 -4.97
CA PRO A 60 18.19 6.16 -4.28
C PRO A 60 17.47 6.34 -2.94
N LEU A 61 17.83 7.38 -2.17
CA LEU A 61 17.16 7.71 -0.91
C LEU A 61 15.70 8.12 -1.11
N THR A 62 15.39 9.00 -2.05
CA THR A 62 14.00 9.39 -2.32
C THR A 62 13.17 8.19 -2.77
N THR A 63 13.74 7.30 -3.59
CA THR A 63 13.09 6.07 -4.02
C THR A 63 12.77 5.15 -2.84
N ALA A 64 13.70 5.00 -1.89
CA ALA A 64 13.48 4.25 -0.66
C ALA A 64 12.38 4.89 0.21
N LEU A 65 12.40 6.21 0.39
CA LEU A 65 11.39 6.92 1.19
C LEU A 65 10.00 6.84 0.56
N ILE A 66 9.90 6.95 -0.77
CA ILE A 66 8.64 6.78 -1.49
C ILE A 66 8.15 5.34 -1.33
N ALA A 67 9.00 4.34 -1.56
CA ALA A 67 8.64 2.93 -1.37
C ALA A 67 8.23 2.60 0.07
N LEU A 68 8.79 3.28 1.07
CA LEU A 68 8.44 3.08 2.47
C LEU A 68 7.07 3.70 2.84
N ALA A 69 6.64 4.75 2.13
CA ALA A 69 5.41 5.48 2.42
C ALA A 69 4.15 4.59 2.41
N GLY A 70 4.04 3.70 1.43
CA GLY A 70 2.91 2.76 1.32
C GLY A 70 2.81 1.82 2.52
N PRO A 71 3.84 1.02 2.83
CA PRO A 71 3.88 0.15 4.01
C PRO A 71 3.57 0.92 5.30
N LEU A 72 4.16 2.10 5.49
CA LEU A 72 3.89 2.93 6.67
C LEU A 72 2.42 3.33 6.78
N MET A 73 1.76 3.66 5.67
CA MET A 73 0.33 3.97 5.70
C MET A 73 -0.51 2.76 6.13
N ASN A 74 -0.17 1.55 5.69
CA ASN A 74 -0.82 0.33 6.18
C ASN A 74 -0.57 0.15 7.69
N PHE A 75 0.66 0.39 8.18
CA PHE A 75 0.96 0.31 9.61
C PHE A 75 0.13 1.32 10.43
N VAL A 76 -0.04 2.55 9.95
CA VAL A 76 -0.90 3.56 10.58
C VAL A 76 -2.35 3.09 10.64
N LEU A 77 -2.90 2.56 9.54
CA LEU A 77 -4.27 2.03 9.50
C LEU A 77 -4.46 0.84 10.45
N PHE A 78 -3.45 -0.03 10.56
CA PHE A 78 -3.42 -1.10 11.55
C PHE A 78 -3.49 -0.52 12.98
N GLY A 79 -2.62 0.43 13.30
CA GLY A 79 -2.53 1.03 14.64
C GLY A 79 -3.81 1.75 15.05
N VAL A 80 -4.39 2.55 14.14
CA VAL A 80 -5.68 3.23 14.37
C VAL A 80 -6.80 2.21 14.58
N SER A 81 -6.90 1.18 13.74
CA SER A 81 -7.93 0.14 13.88
C SER A 81 -7.77 -0.64 15.18
N TRP A 82 -6.53 -0.97 15.55
CA TRP A 82 -6.21 -1.64 16.81
C TRP A 82 -6.59 -0.80 18.03
N LEU A 83 -6.28 0.51 18.03
CA LEU A 83 -6.65 1.42 19.10
C LEU A 83 -8.18 1.55 19.24
N LEU A 84 -8.89 1.71 18.12
CA LEU A 84 -10.35 1.83 18.11
C LEU A 84 -11.04 0.57 18.66
N LEU A 85 -10.51 -0.62 18.38
CA LEU A 85 -11.07 -1.89 18.87
C LEU A 85 -11.01 -2.05 20.41
N HIS A 86 -10.17 -1.30 21.12
CA HIS A 86 -10.12 -1.34 22.59
C HIS A 86 -11.27 -0.59 23.26
N GLN A 87 -12.09 0.14 22.49
CA GLN A 87 -13.24 0.85 23.04
C GLN A 87 -14.40 -0.11 23.34
N LYS A 88 -14.99 -0.01 24.54
CA LYS A 88 -16.01 -0.97 25.02
C LYS A 88 -17.40 -0.84 24.37
N LYS A 89 -17.66 0.22 23.61
CA LYS A 89 -18.98 0.49 23.01
C LYS A 89 -18.86 0.63 21.50
N MET A 90 -19.18 -0.43 20.77
CA MET A 90 -19.29 -0.37 19.30
C MET A 90 -20.31 -1.37 18.78
N LYS A 91 -20.94 -1.04 17.65
CA LYS A 91 -21.87 -1.93 16.96
C LYS A 91 -21.09 -3.13 16.41
N GLN A 92 -21.73 -4.30 16.34
CA GLN A 92 -21.12 -5.53 15.82
C GLN A 92 -20.55 -5.36 14.40
N THR A 93 -21.24 -4.61 13.54
CA THR A 93 -20.80 -4.31 12.18
C THR A 93 -19.52 -3.47 12.18
N THR A 94 -19.45 -2.43 13.01
CA THR A 94 -18.25 -1.60 13.17
C THR A 94 -17.07 -2.41 13.70
N PHE A 95 -17.31 -3.29 14.68
CA PHE A 95 -16.28 -4.19 15.20
C PHE A 95 -15.72 -5.09 14.10
N ALA A 96 -16.59 -5.74 13.31
CA ALA A 96 -16.17 -6.62 12.22
C ALA A 96 -15.33 -5.88 11.17
N VAL A 97 -15.76 -4.69 10.75
CA VAL A 97 -15.02 -3.85 9.78
C VAL A 97 -13.65 -3.45 10.33
N LEU A 98 -13.57 -2.98 11.59
CA LEU A 98 -12.29 -2.60 12.21
C LEU A 98 -11.36 -3.79 12.38
N TYR A 99 -11.91 -4.96 12.75
CA TYR A 99 -11.13 -6.18 12.90
C TYR A 99 -10.52 -6.64 11.58
N LEU A 100 -11.32 -6.66 10.50
CA LEU A 100 -10.83 -6.98 9.16
C LEU A 100 -9.82 -5.93 8.67
N THR A 101 -10.10 -4.64 8.88
CA THR A 101 -9.19 -3.56 8.52
C THR A 101 -7.84 -3.72 9.22
N LYS A 102 -7.84 -4.02 10.53
CA LYS A 102 -6.63 -4.31 11.30
C LYS A 102 -5.84 -5.47 10.69
N GLN A 103 -6.49 -6.61 10.45
CA GLN A 103 -5.82 -7.80 9.93
C GLN A 103 -5.23 -7.57 8.54
N ILE A 104 -6.02 -7.01 7.61
CA ILE A 104 -5.60 -6.79 6.22
C ILE A 104 -4.43 -5.81 6.18
N ASN A 105 -4.49 -4.70 6.91
CA ASN A 105 -3.41 -3.71 6.88
C ASN A 105 -2.13 -4.21 7.57
N LEU A 106 -2.23 -5.01 8.65
CA LEU A 106 -1.05 -5.64 9.24
C LEU A 106 -0.39 -6.62 8.27
N PHE A 107 -1.19 -7.47 7.62
CA PHE A 107 -0.70 -8.39 6.59
C PHE A 107 0.01 -7.62 5.48
N LEU A 108 -0.64 -6.61 4.88
CA LEU A 108 -0.06 -5.81 3.81
C LEU A 108 1.20 -5.06 4.24
N PHE A 109 1.28 -4.59 5.49
CA PHE A 109 2.48 -3.96 6.02
C PHE A 109 3.64 -4.96 6.07
N VAL A 110 3.44 -6.12 6.68
CA VAL A 110 4.50 -7.14 6.83
C VAL A 110 5.03 -7.57 5.47
N PHE A 111 4.15 -7.91 4.52
CA PHE A 111 4.57 -8.38 3.21
C PHE A 111 5.27 -7.29 2.38
N ASN A 112 4.75 -6.05 2.38
CA ASN A 112 5.41 -4.97 1.65
C ASN A 112 6.70 -4.46 2.31
N MET A 113 7.04 -4.91 3.52
CA MET A 113 8.36 -4.64 4.13
C MET A 113 9.40 -5.71 3.79
N LEU A 114 9.00 -6.85 3.21
CA LEU A 114 9.95 -7.90 2.84
C LEU A 114 10.81 -7.48 1.63
N PRO A 115 12.13 -7.74 1.64
CA PRO A 115 13.02 -7.43 0.52
C PRO A 115 12.90 -8.48 -0.60
N ILE A 116 11.68 -8.70 -1.11
CA ILE A 116 11.36 -9.71 -2.12
C ILE A 116 10.85 -8.98 -3.40
N PRO A 117 11.22 -9.43 -4.61
CA PRO A 117 10.70 -8.86 -5.84
C PRO A 117 9.16 -8.80 -5.88
N GLY A 118 8.62 -7.65 -6.27
CA GLY A 118 7.18 -7.39 -6.29
C GLY A 118 6.65 -6.69 -5.03
N PHE A 119 7.44 -6.60 -3.96
CA PHE A 119 7.09 -5.86 -2.74
C PHE A 119 7.94 -4.59 -2.59
N ASP A 120 7.39 -3.58 -1.89
CA ASP A 120 8.07 -2.28 -1.73
C ASP A 120 9.40 -2.39 -0.96
N GLY A 121 9.49 -3.33 -0.02
CA GLY A 121 10.63 -3.53 0.86
C GLY A 121 11.93 -3.78 0.10
N LEU A 122 11.86 -4.34 -1.10
CA LEU A 122 13.03 -4.47 -1.97
C LEU A 122 13.57 -3.10 -2.40
N LYS A 123 12.70 -2.18 -2.83
CA LYS A 123 13.09 -0.82 -3.24
C LYS A 123 13.60 -0.02 -2.05
N VAL A 124 12.99 -0.20 -0.87
CA VAL A 124 13.47 0.40 0.39
C VAL A 124 14.90 -0.06 0.67
N TYR A 125 15.13 -1.37 0.68
CA TYR A 125 16.45 -1.94 0.96
C TYR A 125 17.49 -1.48 -0.06
N GLN A 126 17.20 -1.57 -1.35
CA GLN A 126 18.11 -1.17 -2.43
C GLN A 126 18.46 0.32 -2.35
N GLY A 127 17.46 1.19 -2.17
CA GLY A 127 17.69 2.63 -2.13
C GLY A 127 18.48 3.07 -0.90
N LEU A 128 18.24 2.44 0.26
CA LEU A 128 19.06 2.68 1.46
C LEU A 128 20.48 2.15 1.30
N TYR A 129 20.65 0.93 0.78
CA TYR A 129 21.97 0.34 0.56
C TYR A 129 22.82 1.23 -0.35
N GLN A 130 22.30 1.61 -1.52
CA GLN A 130 23.00 2.49 -2.47
C GLN A 130 23.29 3.91 -1.94
N THR A 131 22.58 4.35 -0.91
CA THR A 131 22.79 5.68 -0.32
C THR A 131 23.92 5.67 0.71
N PHE A 132 24.04 4.61 1.50
CA PHE A 132 24.89 4.58 2.70
C PHE A 132 26.10 3.63 2.62
N PHE A 133 26.13 2.71 1.67
CA PHE A 133 27.20 1.72 1.47
C PHE A 133 27.72 1.76 0.04
#